data_AF-A0A2S9GR05-F1
#
_entry.id   AF-A0A2S9GR05-F1
#
_cell.length_a   1.000
_cell.length_b   1.000
_cell.length_c   1.000
_cell.angle_alpha   90.00
_cell.angle_beta   90.00
_cell.angle_gamma   90.00
#
_symmetry.space_group_name_H-M   'P 1'
#
loop_
_entity.id
_entity.type
_entity.pdbx_description
1 polymer ?
#
loop_
_entity_poly.entity_id
_entity_poly.type
_entity_poly.pdbx_seq_one_letter_code
_entity_poly.pdbx_strand_id
1 'polypeptide(L)' 'AATMVEARPTSSAPSQSSGDVVLAIVSEKTGYPADMLSLEMEMEAELGIDSIKQVEILAALQAKYPGAP' A
#
# COMPACT_ATOMS: atom_id res chain seq x y z
N ALA A 1 -16.07 -30.66 -20.84
CA ALA A 1 -15.52 -29.30 -20.82
C ALA A 1 -15.74 -28.74 -19.43
N ALA A 2 -14.66 -28.50 -18.68
CA ALA A 2 -14.73 -28.00 -17.31
C ALA A 2 -14.82 -26.45 -17.34
N THR A 3 -15.84 -25.89 -16.67
CA THR A 3 -15.77 -24.91 -15.56
C THR A 3 -14.42 -24.17 -15.44
N MET A 4 -14.31 -22.84 -15.31
CA MET A 4 -15.07 -21.89 -14.49
C MET A 4 -14.68 -20.44 -14.89
N VAL A 5 -15.65 -19.53 -14.91
CA VAL A 5 -15.40 -18.10 -14.67
C VAL A 5 -15.21 -17.95 -13.16
N GLU A 6 -14.01 -17.59 -12.71
CA GLU A 6 -13.79 -17.25 -11.30
C GLU A 6 -14.07 -15.76 -11.09
N ALA A 7 -15.03 -15.53 -10.20
CA ALA A 7 -15.58 -14.24 -9.85
C ALA A 7 -14.59 -13.43 -9.00
N ARG A 8 -14.44 -12.14 -9.34
CA ARG A 8 -13.95 -11.10 -8.43
C ARG A 8 -15.09 -10.86 -7.42
N PRO A 9 -14.86 -10.95 -6.10
CA PRO A 9 -14.87 -9.71 -5.32
C PRO A 9 -14.08 -9.79 -4.00
N THR A 10 -13.28 -8.77 -3.68
CA THR A 10 -13.00 -8.40 -2.28
C THR A 10 -12.71 -6.91 -2.17
N SER A 11 -13.74 -6.08 -2.40
CA SER A 11 -13.80 -4.79 -1.70
C SER A 11 -14.34 -5.06 -0.31
N SER A 12 -13.44 -5.34 0.63
CA SER A 12 -13.77 -5.44 2.05
C SER A 12 -13.75 -4.04 2.65
N ALA A 13 -14.87 -3.63 3.25
CA ALA A 13 -15.04 -2.32 3.89
C ALA A 13 -13.89 -1.98 4.87
N PRO A 14 -13.50 -0.69 5.01
CA PRO A 14 -12.23 -0.33 5.63
C PRO A 14 -12.35 -0.37 7.15
N SER A 15 -12.12 -1.55 7.72
CA SER A 15 -11.22 -1.54 8.88
C SER A 15 -9.91 -1.01 8.33
N GLN A 16 -9.45 0.17 8.79
CA GLN A 16 -8.21 0.80 8.31
C GLN A 16 -7.04 -0.15 8.63
N SER A 17 -6.82 -1.13 7.75
CA SER A 17 -5.74 -2.08 7.85
C SER A 17 -4.44 -1.34 7.66
N SER A 18 -3.39 -1.74 8.37
CA SER A 18 -2.06 -1.11 8.26
C SER A 18 -1.59 -1.02 6.80
N GLY A 19 -1.97 -1.98 5.97
CA GLY A 19 -1.71 -1.96 4.52
C GLY A 19 -2.38 -0.80 3.76
N ASP A 20 -3.64 -0.44 4.09
CA ASP A 20 -4.35 0.70 3.48
C ASP A 20 -3.68 2.03 3.81
N VAL A 21 -3.18 2.16 5.05
CA VAL A 21 -2.43 3.36 5.46
C VAL A 21 -1.06 3.41 4.78
N VAL A 22 -0.36 2.29 4.63
CA VAL A 22 0.90 2.24 3.85
C VAL A 22 0.65 2.63 2.40
N LEU A 23 -0.38 2.07 1.76
CA LEU A 23 -0.79 2.41 0.38
C LEU A 23 -1.12 3.90 0.24
N ALA A 24 -1.84 4.48 1.21
CA ALA A 24 -2.15 5.90 1.24
C ALA A 24 -0.89 6.77 1.37
N ILE A 25 0.04 6.42 2.27
CA ILE A 25 1.30 7.17 2.44
C ILE A 25 2.18 7.06 1.19
N VAL A 26 2.29 5.86 0.62
CA VAL A 26 3.04 5.63 -0.62
C VAL A 26 2.41 6.44 -1.75
N SER A 27 1.08 6.47 -1.87
CA SER A 27 0.40 7.27 -2.88
C SER A 27 0.68 8.77 -2.75
N GLU A 28 0.66 9.32 -1.53
CA GLU A 28 1.03 10.72 -1.29
C GLU A 28 2.50 10.99 -1.62
N LYS A 29 3.40 10.07 -1.27
CA LYS A 29 4.84 10.28 -1.44
C LYS A 29 5.30 10.05 -2.88
N THR A 30 4.67 9.14 -3.61
CA THR A 30 5.07 8.75 -4.98
C THR A 30 4.20 9.38 -6.06
N GLY A 31 2.96 9.77 -5.73
CA GLY A 31 1.96 10.25 -6.69
C GLY A 31 1.22 9.14 -7.43
N TYR A 32 1.50 7.87 -7.14
CA TYR A 32 0.75 6.75 -7.71
C TYR A 32 -0.60 6.60 -7.00
N PRO A 33 -1.71 6.40 -7.72
CA PRO A 33 -3.00 6.17 -7.09
C PRO A 33 -2.99 4.85 -6.31
N ALA A 34 -3.60 4.82 -5.13
CA ALA A 34 -3.66 3.62 -4.28
C ALA A 34 -4.29 2.39 -4.98
N ASP A 35 -5.12 2.59 -6.01
CA ASP A 35 -5.70 1.52 -6.84
C ASP A 35 -4.67 0.83 -7.76
N MET A 36 -3.57 1.53 -8.12
CA MET A 36 -2.43 0.94 -8.84
C MET A 36 -1.36 0.39 -7.92
N LEU A 37 -1.41 0.74 -6.63
CA LEU A 37 -0.44 0.28 -5.64
C LEU A 37 -0.90 -1.06 -5.06
N SER A 38 0.03 -2.00 -4.91
CA SER A 38 -0.23 -3.28 -4.25
C SER A 38 0.83 -3.55 -3.18
N LEU A 39 0.45 -4.25 -2.11
CA LEU A 39 1.37 -4.66 -1.04
C LEU A 39 2.41 -5.68 -1.50
N GLU A 40 2.16 -6.34 -2.63
CA GLU A 40 3.10 -7.25 -3.28
C GLU A 40 4.13 -6.53 -4.16
N MET A 41 3.93 -5.23 -4.45
CA MET A 41 4.88 -4.48 -5.27
C MET A 41 6.17 -4.17 -4.51
N GLU A 42 7.28 -4.31 -5.21
CA GLU A 42 8.59 -4.03 -4.66
C GLU A 42 8.86 -2.52 -4.62
N MET A 43 8.97 -1.97 -3.41
CA MET A 43 9.07 -0.51 -3.22
C MET A 43 10.26 0.12 -3.96
N GLU A 44 11.42 -0.52 -3.98
CA GLU A 44 12.60 0.01 -4.68
C GLU A 44 12.58 -0.26 -6.18
N ALA A 45 12.24 -1.47 -6.62
CA ALA A 45 12.36 -1.86 -8.02
C ALA A 45 11.16 -1.47 -8.90
N GLU A 46 9.94 -1.56 -8.38
CA GLU A 46 8.73 -1.27 -9.15
C GLU A 46 8.23 0.16 -8.94
N LEU A 47 8.35 0.66 -7.70
CA LEU A 47 7.87 1.99 -7.33
C LEU A 47 8.96 3.07 -7.34
N GLY A 48 10.24 2.68 -7.41
CA GLY A 48 11.37 3.61 -7.39
C GLY A 48 11.49 4.38 -6.07
N ILE A 49 11.06 3.77 -4.95
CA ILE A 49 11.11 4.35 -3.61
C ILE A 49 12.53 4.22 -3.09
N ASP A 50 13.29 5.29 -3.24
CA ASP A 50 14.66 5.39 -2.74
C ASP A 50 14.76 5.36 -1.21
N SER A 51 15.97 5.18 -0.68
CA SER A 51 16.23 5.09 0.78
C SER A 51 15.72 6.33 1.54
N ILE A 52 15.75 7.50 0.90
CA ILE A 52 15.21 8.75 1.46
C ILE A 52 13.68 8.71 1.56
N LYS A 53 13.01 8.17 0.54
CA LYS A 53 11.54 8.05 0.51
C LYS A 53 11.07 7.00 1.50
N GLN A 54 11.80 5.90 1.70
CA GLN A 54 11.47 4.91 2.74
C GLN A 54 11.45 5.55 4.14
N VAL A 55 12.45 6.36 4.49
CA VAL A 55 12.49 7.06 5.79
C VAL A 55 11.31 8.03 5.92
N GLU A 56 10.96 8.76 4.86
CA GLU A 56 9.79 9.64 4.83
C GLU A 56 8.46 8.89 5.00
N ILE A 57 8.30 7.73 4.36
CA ILE A 57 7.13 6.86 4.48
C ILE A 57 7.04 6.30 5.90
N LEU A 58 8.16 5.83 6.47
CA LEU A 58 8.24 5.36 7.85
C LEU A 58 7.92 6.46 8.86
N ALA A 59 8.38 7.69 8.62
CA ALA A 59 8.07 8.84 9.47
C ALA A 59 6.57 9.19 9.40
N ALA A 60 5.97 9.17 8.21
CA ALA A 60 4.53 9.37 8.03
C ALA A 60 3.71 8.23 8.65
N LEU A 61 4.18 6.99 8.57
CA LEU A 61 3.53 5.84 9.19
C LEU A 61 3.58 5.93 10.71
N GLN A 62 4.72 6.32 11.29
CA GLN A 62 4.86 6.58 12.73
C GLN A 62 3.98 7.76 13.19
N ALA A 63 3.83 8.80 12.37
CA ALA A 63 2.92 9.92 12.68
C ALA A 63 1.44 9.49 12.68
N LYS A 64 1.07 8.54 11.81
CA LYS A 64 -0.29 7.97 11.73
C LYS A 64 -0.54 6.89 12.78
N TYR A 65 0.50 6.15 13.18
CA TYR A 65 0.48 5.13 14.23
C TYR A 65 1.50 5.48 15.34
N PRO A 66 1.22 6.50 16.17
CA PRO A 66 2.07 6.85 17.30
C PRO A 66 1.95 5.76 18.38
N GLY A 67 2.73 4.69 18.27
CA GLY A 67 2.70 3.55 19.20
C GLY A 67 2.96 2.17 18.60
N ALA A 68 3.30 2.08 17.31
CA ALA A 68 3.87 0.83 16.78
C ALA A 68 5.27 0.60 17.41
N PRO A 69 5.56 -0.59 17.96
CA PRO A 69 6.81 -0.89 18.65
C PRO A 69 8.03 -0.92 17.72
#